data_AF-X1JH93-F1
#
_entry.id   AF-X1JH93-F1
#
_cell.length_a   1.000
_cell.length_b   1.000
_cell.length_c   1.000
_cell.angle_alpha   90.00
_cell.angle_beta   90.00
_cell.angle_gamma   90.00
#
_symmetry.space_group_name_H-M   'P 1'
#
loop_
_entity.id
_entity.type
_entity.pdbx_description
1 polymer ?
#
loop_
_entity_poly.entity_id
_entity_poly.type
_entity_poly.pdbx_seq_one_letter_code
_entity_poly.pdbx_strand_id
1 'polypeptide(L)'
;LIGLGISGFRANYFDYQADFLKNNPNYIKYWAKADEAHNEYLQLFAELGIIGLIIFLFIFFTVSILVINFCKKTRDKSKKLVLLGLYTGLNCFLFHCLFSFPLHVPALGSLFFIIIGLIIA
;
A
#
# COMPACT_ATOMS: atom_id res chain seq x y z
N LEU A 1 -11.92 11.93 -8.55
CA LEU A 1 -11.27 10.90 -9.41
C LEU A 1 -9.77 10.92 -9.18
N ILE A 2 -9.15 12.09 -9.39
CA ILE A 2 -7.76 12.37 -9.00
C ILE A 2 -7.74 12.71 -7.50
N GLY A 3 -6.67 12.33 -6.81
CA GLY A 3 -6.46 12.66 -5.40
C GLY A 3 -5.89 14.07 -5.21
N LEU A 4 -5.47 14.38 -3.99
CA LEU A 4 -4.94 15.68 -3.57
C LEU A 4 -3.51 15.96 -4.06
N GLY A 5 -2.86 15.00 -4.72
CA GLY A 5 -1.46 15.03 -5.08
C GLY A 5 -0.56 14.40 -4.01
N ILE A 6 0.70 14.14 -4.38
CA ILE A 6 1.72 13.57 -3.48
C ILE A 6 1.92 14.51 -2.29
N SER A 7 1.95 13.95 -1.07
CA SER A 7 1.97 14.71 0.20
C SER A 7 0.71 15.58 0.45
N GLY A 8 -0.32 15.45 -0.40
CA GLY A 8 -1.56 16.20 -0.27
C GLY A 8 -2.36 15.82 0.98
N PHE A 9 -2.24 14.57 1.45
CA PHE A 9 -2.85 14.15 2.72
C PHE A 9 -2.29 15.00 3.87
N ARG A 10 -0.96 15.05 3.98
CA ARG A 10 -0.26 15.81 5.02
C ARG A 10 -0.55 17.30 4.94
N ALA A 11 -0.56 17.86 3.74
CA ALA A 11 -0.76 19.30 3.53
C ALA A 11 -2.15 19.78 3.98
N ASN A 12 -3.20 18.97 3.75
CA ASN A 12 -4.58 19.36 4.03
C ASN A 12 -5.12 18.77 5.35
N TYR A 13 -4.34 17.95 6.06
CA TYR A 13 -4.79 17.22 7.24
C TYR A 13 -5.37 18.15 8.33
N PHE A 14 -4.71 19.27 8.61
CA PHE A 14 -5.17 20.21 9.65
C PHE A 14 -6.46 20.94 9.26
N ASP A 15 -6.67 21.25 7.99
CA ASP A 15 -7.90 21.89 7.53
C ASP A 15 -9.09 20.93 7.74
N TYR A 16 -8.94 19.66 7.32
CA TYR A 16 -9.96 18.64 7.54
C TYR A 16 -10.19 18.33 9.03
N GLN A 17 -9.13 18.30 9.84
CA GLN A 17 -9.26 18.11 11.28
C GLN A 17 -9.98 19.30 11.94
N ALA A 18 -9.67 20.53 11.55
CA ALA A 18 -10.32 21.73 12.07
C ALA A 18 -11.82 21.74 11.74
N ASP A 19 -12.19 21.41 10.50
CA ASP A 19 -13.59 21.29 10.06
C ASP A 19 -14.35 20.20 10.83
N PHE A 20 -13.71 19.05 11.06
CA PHE A 20 -14.30 17.97 11.86
C PHE A 20 -14.51 18.39 13.33
N LEU A 21 -13.48 18.98 13.95
CA LEU A 21 -13.50 19.37 15.37
C LEU A 21 -14.48 20.51 15.65
N LYS A 22 -14.68 21.43 14.68
CA LYS A 22 -15.68 22.50 14.78
C LYS A 22 -17.09 21.95 15.03
N ASN A 23 -17.43 20.83 14.39
CA ASN A 23 -18.73 20.17 14.55
C ASN A 23 -18.75 19.12 15.67
N ASN A 24 -17.59 18.78 16.24
CA ASN A 24 -17.42 17.71 17.23
C ASN A 24 -16.51 18.16 18.39
N PRO A 25 -16.91 19.19 19.18
CA PRO A 25 -16.03 19.82 20.16
C PRO A 25 -15.54 18.87 21.26
N ASN A 26 -16.29 17.80 21.57
CA ASN A 26 -15.89 16.77 22.54
C ASN A 26 -14.61 16.02 22.14
N TYR A 27 -14.22 16.07 20.86
CA TYR A 27 -13.02 15.42 20.34
C TYR A 27 -11.79 16.33 20.30
N ILE A 28 -11.92 17.62 20.65
CA ILE A 28 -10.80 18.58 20.61
C ILE A 28 -9.59 18.08 21.42
N LYS A 29 -9.81 17.42 22.57
CA LYS A 29 -8.73 16.84 23.39
C LYS A 29 -7.91 15.74 22.70
N TYR A 30 -8.42 15.17 21.60
CA TYR A 30 -7.75 14.13 20.80
C TYR A 30 -7.14 14.68 19.51
N TRP A 31 -7.00 16.00 19.40
CA TRP A 31 -6.28 16.59 18.28
C TRP A 31 -4.85 16.01 18.24
N ALA A 32 -4.39 15.69 17.04
CA ALA A 32 -3.07 15.15 16.80
C ALA A 32 -2.65 15.50 15.39
N LYS A 33 -1.35 15.51 15.11
CA LYS A 33 -0.82 15.63 13.75
C LYS A 33 -0.61 14.25 13.18
N ALA A 34 -1.15 13.97 12.00
CA ALA A 34 -0.82 12.80 11.21
C ALA A 34 -0.09 13.25 9.94
N ASP A 35 1.12 12.74 9.72
CA ASP A 35 1.86 12.98 8.48
C ASP A 35 1.39 12.01 7.38
N GLU A 36 1.02 10.78 7.75
CA GLU A 36 0.48 9.76 6.86
C GLU A 36 -0.75 9.10 7.49
N ALA A 37 -1.66 8.60 6.65
CA ALA A 37 -2.69 7.69 7.12
C ALA A 37 -2.05 6.37 7.57
N HIS A 38 -2.46 5.85 8.72
CA HIS A 38 -2.15 4.48 9.17
C HIS A 38 -2.90 3.40 8.37
N ASN A 39 -2.95 3.59 7.04
CA ASN A 39 -3.52 2.70 6.07
C ASN A 39 -3.02 3.15 4.69
N GLU A 40 -2.14 2.35 4.08
CA GLU A 40 -1.53 2.65 2.79
C GLU A 40 -2.56 2.85 1.67
N TYR A 41 -3.63 2.06 1.69
CA TYR A 41 -4.68 2.14 0.67
C TYR A 41 -5.46 3.43 0.76
N LEU A 42 -5.75 3.89 1.98
CA LEU A 42 -6.39 5.18 2.22
C LEU A 42 -5.45 6.33 1.86
N GLN A 43 -4.16 6.21 2.17
CA GLN A 43 -3.12 7.17 1.78
C GLN A 43 -3.07 7.30 0.24
N LEU A 44 -2.94 6.18 -0.47
CA LEU A 44 -2.93 6.14 -1.94
C LEU A 44 -4.22 6.71 -2.54
N PHE A 45 -5.37 6.38 -1.94
CA PHE A 45 -6.66 6.91 -2.39
C PHE A 45 -6.76 8.43 -2.16
N ALA A 46 -6.31 8.95 -1.02
CA ALA A 46 -6.33 10.37 -0.73
C ALA A 46 -5.40 11.17 -1.65
N GLU A 47 -4.20 10.67 -1.92
CA GLU A 47 -3.17 11.39 -2.68
C GLU A 47 -3.29 11.20 -4.19
N LEU A 48 -3.52 9.97 -4.65
CA LEU A 48 -3.55 9.62 -6.08
C LEU A 48 -4.98 9.39 -6.61
N GLY A 49 -5.97 9.32 -5.72
CA GLY A 49 -7.36 9.07 -6.09
C GLY A 49 -7.63 7.61 -6.42
N ILE A 50 -8.82 7.36 -6.94
CA ILE A 50 -9.25 6.00 -7.30
C ILE A 50 -8.39 5.41 -8.42
N ILE A 51 -7.88 6.24 -9.33
CA ILE A 51 -7.05 5.80 -10.45
C ILE A 51 -5.73 5.21 -9.93
N GLY A 52 -5.05 5.92 -9.02
CA GLY A 52 -3.81 5.44 -8.41
C GLY A 52 -4.02 4.15 -7.63
N LEU A 53 -5.11 4.06 -6.86
CA LEU A 53 -5.45 2.85 -6.12
C LEU A 53 -5.70 1.65 -7.06
N ILE A 54 -6.43 1.85 -8.16
CA ILE A 54 -6.69 0.79 -9.16
C ILE A 54 -5.39 0.32 -9.79
N ILE A 55 -4.48 1.23 -10.17
CA ILE A 55 -3.18 0.87 -10.76
C ILE A 55 -2.37 0.04 -9.76
N PHE A 56 -2.33 0.45 -8.49
CA PHE A 56 -1.64 -0.29 -7.44
C PHE A 56 -2.18 -1.72 -7.28
N LEU A 57 -3.49 -1.89 -7.20
CA LEU A 57 -4.14 -3.20 -7.12
C LEU A 57 -3.92 -4.04 -8.38
N PHE A 58 -3.89 -3.39 -9.55
CA PHE A 58 -3.64 -4.06 -10.83
C PHE A 58 -2.23 -4.66 -10.92
N ILE A 59 -1.21 -3.97 -10.40
CA ILE A 59 0.16 -4.51 -10.31
C ILE A 59 0.16 -5.81 -9.50
N PHE A 60 -0.46 -5.81 -8.31
CA PHE A 60 -0.55 -7.00 -7.47
C PHE A 60 -1.32 -8.15 -8.14
N PHE A 61 -2.43 -7.83 -8.81
CA PHE A 61 -3.21 -8.82 -9.55
C PHE A 61 -2.40 -9.46 -10.67
N THR A 62 -1.62 -8.66 -11.40
CA THR A 62 -0.73 -9.14 -12.46
C THR A 62 0.35 -10.07 -11.92
N VAL A 63 1.02 -9.70 -10.82
CA VAL A 63 2.01 -10.54 -10.14
C VAL A 63 1.39 -11.88 -9.72
N SER A 64 0.19 -11.86 -9.14
CA SER A 64 -0.53 -13.07 -8.72
C SER A 64 -0.78 -14.03 -9.90
N ILE A 65 -1.20 -13.49 -11.05
CA ILE A 65 -1.39 -14.30 -12.28
C ILE A 65 -0.08 -14.93 -12.73
N LEU A 66 1.03 -14.17 -12.73
CA LEU A 66 2.34 -14.68 -13.12
C LEU A 66 2.80 -15.82 -12.22
N VAL A 67 2.66 -15.66 -10.90
CA VAL A 67 2.99 -16.70 -9.92
C VAL A 67 2.17 -17.97 -10.14
N ILE A 68 0.85 -17.84 -10.32
CA ILE A 68 -0.04 -18.98 -10.56
C ILE A 68 0.36 -19.70 -11.86
N ASN A 69 0.62 -18.96 -12.93
CA ASN A 69 1.02 -19.52 -14.21
C ASN A 69 2.37 -20.23 -14.14
N PHE A 70 3.35 -19.65 -13.44
CA PHE A 70 4.64 -20.29 -13.22
C PHE A 70 4.49 -21.61 -12.45
N CYS A 71 3.74 -21.58 -11.34
CA CYS A 71 3.48 -22.76 -10.51
C CYS A 71 2.76 -23.90 -11.26
N LYS A 72 1.89 -23.57 -12.22
CA LYS A 72 1.25 -24.57 -13.09
C LYS A 72 2.20 -25.18 -14.11
N LYS A 73 3.12 -24.38 -14.68
CA LYS A 73 4.01 -24.81 -15.78
C LYS A 73 5.27 -25.52 -15.30
N THR A 74 5.90 -25.05 -14.24
CA THR A 74 7.18 -25.62 -13.79
C THR A 74 6.98 -26.97 -13.10
N ARG A 75 7.94 -27.88 -13.24
CA ARG A 75 7.98 -29.15 -12.48
C ARG A 75 9.03 -29.11 -11.36
N ASP A 76 9.89 -28.11 -11.36
CA ASP A 76 10.94 -27.91 -10.35
C ASP A 76 10.32 -27.47 -9.02
N LYS A 77 10.35 -28.36 -8.03
CA LYS A 77 9.78 -28.12 -6.70
C LYS A 77 10.55 -27.04 -5.92
N SER A 78 11.87 -26.97 -6.09
CA SER A 78 12.70 -25.99 -5.36
C SER A 78 12.35 -24.57 -5.80
N LYS A 79 12.29 -24.33 -7.11
CA LYS A 79 11.88 -23.02 -7.67
C LYS A 79 10.46 -22.64 -7.26
N LYS A 80 9.51 -23.58 -7.23
CA LYS A 80 8.16 -23.31 -6.73
C LYS A 80 8.15 -22.87 -5.27
N LEU A 81 8.90 -23.55 -4.40
CA LEU A 81 8.94 -23.23 -2.98
C LEU A 81 9.51 -21.83 -2.74
N VAL A 82 10.61 -21.48 -3.43
CA VAL A 82 11.19 -20.12 -3.33
C VAL A 82 10.19 -19.07 -3.81
N LEU A 83 9.55 -19.29 -4.98
CA LEU A 83 8.57 -18.36 -5.53
C LEU A 83 7.36 -18.18 -4.59
N LEU A 84 6.84 -19.27 -4.04
CA LEU A 84 5.72 -19.22 -3.09
C LEU A 84 6.13 -18.50 -1.80
N GLY A 85 7.36 -18.71 -1.30
CA GLY A 85 7.87 -17.98 -0.15
C GLY A 85 7.93 -16.46 -0.38
N LEU A 86 8.49 -16.04 -1.52
CA LEU A 86 8.51 -14.63 -1.92
C LEU A 86 7.09 -14.05 -2.05
N TYR A 87 6.19 -14.79 -2.70
CA TYR A 87 4.81 -14.37 -2.88
C TYR A 87 4.04 -14.29 -1.55
N THR A 88 4.22 -15.24 -0.62
CA THR A 88 3.64 -15.15 0.72
C THR A 88 4.19 -13.96 1.50
N GLY A 89 5.49 -13.67 1.39
CA GLY A 89 6.09 -12.46 1.98
C GLY A 89 5.49 -11.17 1.42
N LEU A 90 5.29 -11.10 0.11
CA LEU A 90 4.61 -9.98 -0.54
C LEU A 90 3.17 -9.81 -0.03
N ASN A 91 2.41 -10.91 0.11
CA ASN A 91 1.05 -10.86 0.66
C ASN A 91 1.02 -10.41 2.12
N CYS A 92 1.99 -10.85 2.93
CA CYS A 92 2.14 -10.40 4.32
C CYS A 92 2.42 -8.88 4.38
N PHE A 93 3.29 -8.37 3.51
CA PHE A 93 3.55 -6.94 3.39
C PHE A 93 2.29 -6.15 3.01
N LEU A 94 1.53 -6.64 2.02
CA LEU A 94 0.26 -6.01 1.61
C LEU A 94 -0.79 -6.05 2.72
N PHE A 95 -0.86 -7.13 3.49
CA PHE A 95 -1.74 -7.18 4.65
C PHE A 95 -1.31 -6.15 5.71
N HIS A 96 0.00 -5.95 5.91
CA HIS A 96 0.51 -4.91 6.81
C HIS A 96 0.15 -3.50 6.36
N CYS A 97 0.07 -3.24 5.05
CA CYS A 97 -0.41 -1.98 4.48
C CYS A 97 -1.86 -1.62 4.86
N LEU A 98 -2.68 -2.57 5.35
CA LEU A 98 -4.03 -2.24 5.86
C LEU A 98 -4.01 -1.43 7.16
N PHE A 99 -2.91 -1.49 7.91
CA PHE A 99 -2.79 -0.92 9.25
C PHE A 99 -1.61 0.06 9.37
N SER A 100 -0.81 0.20 8.32
CA SER A 100 0.44 0.96 8.32
C SER A 100 0.74 1.51 6.92
N PHE A 101 1.82 2.29 6.80
CA PHE A 101 2.25 2.97 5.57
C PHE A 101 3.70 2.57 5.15
N PRO A 102 4.04 1.27 5.09
CA PRO A 102 5.42 0.85 4.83
C PRO A 102 5.98 1.33 3.48
N LEU A 103 5.16 1.64 2.47
CA LEU A 103 5.64 2.18 1.18
C LEU A 103 6.15 3.62 1.29
N HIS A 104 5.74 4.37 2.32
CA HIS A 104 6.26 5.70 2.61
C HIS A 104 7.59 5.67 3.38
N VAL A 105 8.06 4.48 3.79
CA VAL A 105 9.40 4.26 4.35
C VAL A 105 10.33 3.78 3.21
N PRO A 106 11.33 4.56 2.79
CA PRO A 106 12.11 4.27 1.57
C PRO A 106 12.73 2.88 1.51
N ALA A 107 13.26 2.39 2.65
CA ALA A 107 13.86 1.05 2.73
C ALA A 107 12.82 -0.07 2.49
N LEU A 108 11.63 0.07 3.07
CA LEU A 108 10.55 -0.92 2.94
C LEU A 108 9.88 -0.84 1.56
N GLY A 109 9.67 0.36 1.03
CA GLY A 109 9.22 0.56 -0.35
C GLY A 109 10.19 -0.05 -1.37
N SER A 110 11.50 0.12 -1.17
CA SER A 110 12.51 -0.53 -2.02
C SER A 110 12.45 -2.05 -1.93
N LEU A 111 12.33 -2.61 -0.72
CA LEU A 111 12.19 -4.05 -0.51
C LEU A 111 10.97 -4.62 -1.24
N PHE A 112 9.83 -3.91 -1.20
CA PHE A 112 8.62 -4.31 -1.93
C PHE A 112 8.88 -4.50 -3.43
N PHE A 113 9.52 -3.53 -4.09
CA PHE A 113 9.85 -3.64 -5.51
C PHE A 113 10.93 -4.69 -5.80
N ILE A 114 11.90 -4.89 -4.90
CA ILE A 114 12.91 -5.95 -5.04
C ILE A 114 12.24 -7.34 -5.00
N ILE A 115 11.31 -7.58 -4.07
CA ILE A 115 10.57 -8.85 -4.00
C ILE A 115 9.78 -9.09 -5.27
N ILE A 116 9.11 -8.05 -5.80
CA ILE A 116 8.40 -8.15 -7.09
C ILE A 116 9.36 -8.48 -8.23
N GLY A 117 10.53 -7.83 -8.29
CA GLY A 117 11.57 -8.12 -9.28
C GLY A 117 12.04 -9.57 -9.22
N LEU A 118 12.30 -10.10 -8.02
CA LEU A 118 12.70 -11.50 -7.82
C LEU A 118 11.62 -12.51 -8.18
N ILE A 119 10.34 -12.15 -8.06
CA ILE A 119 9.20 -13.00 -8.46
C ILE A 119 9.10 -13.10 -9.99
N ILE A 120 9.50 -12.06 -10.71
CA ILE A 120 9.34 -11.95 -12.17
C ILE A 120 10.60 -12.42 -12.93
N ALA A 121 11.77 -12.38 -12.30
CA ALA A 121 13.06 -12.84 -12.84
C ALA A 121 13.07 -14.34 -13.18
#